data_AF-T0R5J2-F1
#
_entry.id   AF-T0R5J2-F1
#
_cell.length_a   1.000
_cell.length_b   1.000
_cell.length_c   1.000
_cell.angle_alpha   90.00
_cell.angle_beta   90.00
_cell.angle_gamma   90.00
#
_symmetry.space_group_name_H-M   'P 1'
#
loop_
_entity.id
_entity.type
_entity.pdbx_description
1 polymer ?
#
loop_
_entity_poly.entity_id
_entity_poly.type
_entity_poly.pdbx_seq_one_letter_code
_entity_poly.pdbx_strand_id
1 'polypeptide(L)'
;MVALSLSLLGLGLLSSVATAACPDRVRKSWDALSTPEKTLYKSAIQTAMDAGAYERFLSMHREEMSNMEAHNTCVFMYWHRQFLVGFENMLRSLSPEYACVTLPYFDYVNHNAKYTTRQCKSIAECSPILGQLGSFASGSRMTVKIGDYDIYGRCDATPPLDHYCQHPATTPTAKKACAKCVPRGDYTRLQYPTELGFTGVKDDLFSGPDVASVNSAIEANPHNNVHNVLQGAMGNPFVSPSDPIFYSHHTTIDALNTIFYKCRAKGVVKASERATSRLSFEGCVVNGAPITANSSITMNVIHANGTSINVRHPGSGVSQYFHDVPTSYYQLTDNTDLGTNSYSYQFAGVMADLYTNCSLAGGLTTKTNLRQLADEIDVPMTPRDANGDLQNFVTAKHDTAVDAYMSWRTDLVAAGRDALFSDDKIEAEIYKVVVMYYSKCLPGGVVDLKPQFKSLWRVQTTSKQVQVLNAILDGSAPI
;
A
#
# COMPACT_ATOMS: atom_id res chain seq x y z
N MET A 1 2.07 79.69 16.37
CA MET A 1 1.32 79.30 15.15
C MET A 1 1.41 77.80 15.03
N VAL A 2 0.25 77.18 14.86
CA VAL A 2 -0.01 75.74 14.97
C VAL A 2 0.63 74.98 13.80
N ALA A 3 1.42 73.94 14.09
CA ALA A 3 1.86 72.98 13.10
C ALA A 3 0.77 71.90 12.94
N LEU A 4 0.15 71.84 11.75
CA LEU A 4 -0.78 70.79 11.36
C LEU A 4 0.01 69.49 11.11
N SER A 5 -0.18 68.50 11.98
CA SER A 5 0.24 67.12 11.74
C SER A 5 -0.78 66.43 10.84
N LEU A 6 -0.40 66.12 9.60
CA LEU A 6 -1.17 65.25 8.70
C LEU A 6 -0.94 63.79 9.09
N SER A 7 -1.92 63.17 9.73
CA SER A 7 -1.93 61.74 10.04
C SER A 7 -2.41 60.96 8.81
N LEU A 8 -1.52 60.27 8.10
CA LEU A 8 -1.92 59.24 7.14
C LEU A 8 -2.47 58.04 7.92
N LEU A 9 -3.78 57.82 7.89
CA LEU A 9 -4.36 56.52 8.24
C LEU A 9 -4.02 55.52 7.14
N GLY A 10 -2.99 54.70 7.36
CA GLY A 10 -2.80 53.46 6.63
C GLY A 10 -3.89 52.47 7.03
N LEU A 11 -4.87 52.23 6.16
CA LEU A 11 -5.73 51.05 6.27
C LEU A 11 -4.85 49.80 6.05
N GLY A 12 -4.38 49.22 7.14
CA GLY A 12 -3.85 47.86 7.14
C GLY A 12 -5.00 46.92 6.80
N LEU A 13 -5.08 46.48 5.53
CA LEU A 13 -5.80 45.28 5.16
C LEU A 13 -5.09 44.11 5.85
N LEU A 14 -5.53 43.79 7.06
CA LEU A 14 -5.32 42.47 7.65
C LEU A 14 -6.12 41.50 6.79
N SER A 15 -5.52 41.02 5.70
CA SER A 15 -5.97 39.79 5.06
C SER A 15 -5.76 38.69 6.08
N SER A 16 -6.83 38.37 6.82
CA SER A 16 -6.93 37.08 7.48
C SER A 16 -6.84 36.04 6.37
N VAL A 17 -5.65 35.47 6.19
CA VAL A 17 -5.52 34.23 5.44
C VAL A 17 -6.23 33.20 6.31
N ALA A 18 -7.54 33.03 6.06
CA ALA A 18 -8.24 31.86 6.54
C ALA A 18 -7.42 30.67 6.02
N THR A 19 -6.79 29.93 6.92
CA THR A 19 -6.18 28.65 6.59
C THR A 19 -7.33 27.81 6.06
N ALA A 20 -7.43 27.66 4.73
CA ALA A 20 -8.48 26.86 4.13
C ALA A 20 -8.42 25.48 4.78
N ALA A 21 -9.51 25.08 5.43
CA ALA A 21 -9.60 23.77 6.04
C ALA A 21 -9.31 22.71 4.96
N CYS A 22 -8.44 21.75 5.25
CA CYS A 22 -8.15 20.70 4.30
C CYS A 22 -9.44 19.95 3.93
N PRO A 23 -9.59 19.52 2.67
CA PRO A 23 -10.64 18.56 2.33
C PRO A 23 -10.39 17.22 3.04
N ASP A 24 -11.36 16.33 2.93
CA ASP A 24 -11.23 14.95 3.38
C ASP A 24 -9.93 14.31 2.87
N ARG A 25 -9.28 13.51 3.72
CA ARG A 25 -8.10 12.75 3.31
C ARG A 25 -8.53 11.70 2.30
N VAL A 26 -8.22 11.93 1.02
CA VAL A 26 -8.44 10.95 -0.05
C VAL A 26 -7.10 10.43 -0.54
N ARG A 27 -6.87 9.13 -0.37
CA ARG A 27 -5.75 8.39 -0.95
C ARG A 27 -6.13 7.89 -2.34
N LYS A 28 -5.36 8.32 -3.34
CA LYS A 28 -5.58 8.02 -4.76
C LYS A 28 -4.44 7.15 -5.30
N SER A 29 -4.66 6.47 -6.42
CA SER A 29 -3.53 5.84 -7.11
C SER A 29 -2.57 6.93 -7.56
N TRP A 30 -1.29 6.59 -7.64
CA TRP A 30 -0.30 7.50 -8.22
C TRP A 30 -0.71 8.03 -9.60
N ASP A 31 -1.39 7.21 -10.40
CA ASP A 31 -1.87 7.58 -11.74
C ASP A 31 -3.09 8.51 -11.72
N ALA A 32 -3.80 8.59 -10.61
CA ALA A 32 -4.94 9.50 -10.41
C ALA A 32 -4.50 10.83 -9.78
N LEU A 33 -3.28 10.93 -9.25
CA LEU A 33 -2.71 12.21 -8.83
C LEU A 33 -2.45 13.12 -10.04
N SER A 34 -2.86 14.37 -9.92
CA SER A 34 -2.44 15.46 -10.79
C SER A 34 -0.94 15.75 -10.64
N THR A 35 -0.35 16.44 -11.62
CA THR A 35 1.06 16.86 -11.54
C THR A 35 1.36 17.67 -10.27
N PRO A 36 0.54 18.65 -9.85
CA PRO A 36 0.76 19.35 -8.58
C PRO A 36 0.73 18.43 -7.35
N GLU A 37 -0.19 17.47 -7.27
CA GLU A 37 -0.25 16.51 -6.16
C GLU A 37 1.00 15.63 -6.11
N LYS A 38 1.50 15.16 -7.26
CA LYS A 38 2.76 14.39 -7.34
C LYS A 38 3.94 15.22 -6.89
N THR A 39 4.03 16.48 -7.34
CA THR A 39 5.11 17.40 -6.93
C THR A 39 5.06 17.67 -5.44
N LEU A 40 3.87 17.93 -4.88
CA LEU A 40 3.67 18.18 -3.46
C LEU A 40 4.11 16.97 -2.62
N TYR A 41 3.69 15.76 -3.00
CA TYR A 41 4.10 14.54 -2.30
C TYR A 41 5.61 14.32 -2.37
N LYS A 42 6.24 14.47 -3.55
CA LYS A 42 7.69 14.36 -3.69
C LYS A 42 8.43 15.37 -2.81
N SER A 43 7.98 16.62 -2.79
CA SER A 43 8.58 17.69 -1.98
C SER A 43 8.45 17.41 -0.48
N ALA A 44 7.31 16.87 -0.04
CA ALA A 44 7.11 16.45 1.35
C ALA A 44 8.09 15.32 1.74
N ILE A 45 8.30 14.32 0.87
CA ILE A 45 9.28 13.25 1.09
C ILE A 45 10.71 13.80 1.18
N GLN A 46 11.10 14.69 0.27
CA GLN A 46 12.43 15.33 0.29
C GLN A 46 12.64 16.11 1.60
N THR A 47 11.65 16.90 1.99
CA THR A 47 11.66 17.65 3.26
C THR A 47 11.78 16.70 4.46
N ALA A 48 11.05 15.59 4.46
CA ALA A 48 11.12 14.58 5.51
C ALA A 48 12.52 13.94 5.62
N MET A 49 13.15 13.67 4.47
CA MET A 49 14.51 13.11 4.41
C MET A 49 15.54 14.11 4.91
N ASP A 50 15.49 15.36 4.45
CA ASP A 50 16.42 16.41 4.87
C ASP A 50 16.30 16.75 6.37
N ALA A 51 15.08 16.75 6.89
CA ALA A 51 14.81 16.95 8.33
C ALA A 51 15.20 15.75 9.19
N GLY A 52 15.53 14.60 8.59
CA GLY A 52 15.77 13.34 9.30
C GLY A 52 14.51 12.68 9.88
N ALA A 53 13.32 13.25 9.62
CA ALA A 53 12.04 12.69 10.05
C ALA A 53 11.73 11.35 9.37
N TYR A 54 12.13 11.20 8.09
CA TYR A 54 11.97 9.97 7.32
C TYR A 54 12.73 8.79 7.96
N GLU A 55 13.97 9.02 8.42
CA GLU A 55 14.79 7.99 9.08
C GLU A 55 14.19 7.56 10.43
N ARG A 56 13.44 8.44 11.12
CA ARG A 56 12.73 8.04 12.35
C ARG A 56 11.71 6.95 12.06
N PHE A 57 10.97 7.04 10.96
CA PHE A 57 10.02 6.00 10.53
C PHE A 57 10.74 4.73 10.06
N LEU A 58 11.85 4.85 9.32
CA LEU A 58 12.70 3.69 8.99
C LEU A 58 13.14 2.95 10.25
N SER A 59 13.55 3.70 11.29
CA SER A 59 14.00 3.11 12.55
C SER A 59 12.89 2.36 13.28
N MET A 60 11.61 2.76 13.12
CA MET A 60 10.49 2.06 13.75
C MET A 60 10.25 0.69 13.13
N HIS A 61 10.36 0.61 11.81
CA HIS A 61 10.22 -0.66 11.10
C HIS A 61 11.44 -1.58 11.27
N ARG A 62 12.62 -0.99 11.47
CA ARG A 62 13.87 -1.72 11.74
C ARG A 62 13.97 -2.23 13.18
N GLU A 63 13.26 -1.62 14.12
CA GLU A 63 13.29 -2.05 15.53
C GLU A 63 12.76 -3.48 15.67
N GLU A 64 13.53 -4.36 16.30
CA GLU A 64 13.33 -5.81 16.25
C GLU A 64 11.92 -6.21 16.70
N MET A 65 11.49 -5.76 17.90
CA MET A 65 10.20 -6.15 18.45
C MET A 65 9.04 -5.63 17.60
N SER A 66 9.17 -4.41 17.09
CA SER A 66 8.22 -3.79 16.17
C SER A 66 8.15 -4.55 14.84
N ASN A 67 9.28 -4.94 14.26
CA ASN A 67 9.33 -5.69 13.00
C ASN A 67 8.69 -7.09 13.14
N MET A 68 9.00 -7.77 14.23
CA MET A 68 8.46 -9.10 14.54
C MET A 68 6.95 -9.07 14.79
N GLU A 69 6.43 -8.00 15.39
CA GLU A 69 4.99 -7.81 15.51
C GLU A 69 4.35 -7.46 14.15
N ALA A 70 5.02 -6.64 13.34
CA ALA A 70 4.49 -6.14 12.08
C ALA A 70 4.36 -7.22 10.98
N HIS A 71 5.02 -8.38 11.07
CA HIS A 71 5.09 -9.35 9.97
C HIS A 71 4.91 -10.79 10.40
N ASN A 72 4.22 -11.59 9.58
CA ASN A 72 3.87 -13.00 9.82
C ASN A 72 3.03 -13.16 11.10
N THR A 73 2.15 -12.19 11.38
CA THR A 73 1.28 -12.17 12.56
C THR A 73 -0.13 -11.75 12.17
N CYS A 74 -1.09 -12.00 13.08
CA CYS A 74 -2.47 -11.54 12.93
C CYS A 74 -2.61 -10.01 12.88
N VAL A 75 -1.57 -9.25 13.26
CA VAL A 75 -1.64 -7.79 13.37
C VAL A 75 -0.97 -7.04 12.24
N PHE A 76 -0.37 -7.74 11.27
CA PHE A 76 0.30 -7.20 10.10
C PHE A 76 -0.41 -5.97 9.52
N MET A 77 -1.71 -6.11 9.21
CA MET A 77 -2.48 -5.05 8.57
C MET A 77 -2.63 -3.80 9.43
N TYR A 78 -2.95 -3.99 10.71
CA TYR A 78 -3.28 -2.89 11.62
C TYR A 78 -2.02 -2.15 12.09
N TRP A 79 -0.92 -2.88 12.29
CA TRP A 79 0.39 -2.29 12.58
C TRP A 79 0.81 -1.35 11.45
N HIS A 80 0.73 -1.83 10.20
CA HIS A 80 1.06 -1.04 9.02
C HIS A 80 0.08 0.12 8.79
N ARG A 81 -1.22 -0.04 9.09
CA ARG A 81 -2.18 1.07 9.04
C ARG A 81 -1.81 2.19 10.01
N GLN A 82 -1.49 1.87 11.28
CA GLN A 82 -1.00 2.86 12.24
C GLN A 82 0.28 3.54 11.74
N PHE A 83 1.21 2.75 11.18
CA PHE A 83 2.47 3.25 10.65
C PHE A 83 2.25 4.27 9.51
N LEU A 84 1.39 3.94 8.54
CA LEU A 84 1.05 4.80 7.41
C LEU A 84 0.35 6.09 7.86
N VAL A 85 -0.60 6.00 8.79
CA VAL A 85 -1.28 7.18 9.33
C VAL A 85 -0.29 8.10 10.05
N GLY A 86 0.58 7.54 10.89
CA GLY A 86 1.65 8.30 11.54
C GLY A 86 2.59 8.96 10.52
N PHE A 87 2.97 8.24 9.47
CA PHE A 87 3.85 8.78 8.41
C PHE A 87 3.17 9.93 7.65
N GLU A 88 1.89 9.77 7.31
CA GLU A 88 1.10 10.83 6.67
C GLU A 88 0.97 12.07 7.58
N ASN A 89 0.72 11.87 8.89
CA ASN A 89 0.68 12.95 9.88
C ASN A 89 2.03 13.67 9.98
N MET A 90 3.14 12.93 9.92
CA MET A 90 4.48 13.52 9.87
C MET A 90 4.62 14.40 8.64
N LEU A 91 4.32 13.90 7.43
CA LEU A 91 4.41 14.69 6.20
C LEU A 91 3.57 15.97 6.26
N ARG A 92 2.33 15.85 6.75
CA ARG A 92 1.40 16.98 6.90
C ARG A 92 1.87 18.05 7.89
N SER A 93 2.73 17.67 8.84
CA SER A 93 3.27 18.57 9.86
C SER A 93 4.52 19.36 9.43
N LEU A 94 5.17 18.98 8.32
CA LEU A 94 6.48 19.54 7.94
C LEU A 94 6.41 21.00 7.49
N SER A 95 5.30 21.43 6.90
CA SER A 95 5.07 22.78 6.38
C SER A 95 3.58 23.00 6.15
N PRO A 96 3.04 24.24 6.27
CA PRO A 96 1.65 24.53 5.93
C PRO A 96 1.24 24.10 4.53
N GLU A 97 2.16 24.06 3.57
CA GLU A 97 1.89 23.62 2.20
C GLU A 97 1.54 22.13 2.11
N TYR A 98 2.11 21.30 3.00
CA TYR A 98 1.87 19.86 3.05
C TYR A 98 0.67 19.50 3.93
N ALA A 99 0.03 20.48 4.57
CA ALA A 99 -1.03 20.25 5.56
C ALA A 99 -2.15 19.34 5.06
N CYS A 100 -2.38 19.29 3.74
CA CYS A 100 -3.41 18.47 3.10
C CYS A 100 -2.87 17.29 2.27
N VAL A 101 -1.57 16.98 2.32
CA VAL A 101 -0.99 15.84 1.59
C VAL A 101 -1.58 14.51 2.10
N THR A 102 -1.78 13.56 1.19
CA THR A 102 -2.20 12.19 1.47
C THR A 102 -1.26 11.20 0.81
N LEU A 103 -1.19 9.98 1.33
CA LEU A 103 -0.36 8.94 0.72
C LEU A 103 -1.01 8.43 -0.59
N PRO A 104 -0.28 8.40 -1.72
CA PRO A 104 -0.73 7.71 -2.92
C PRO A 104 -0.45 6.21 -2.84
N TYR A 105 -1.29 5.39 -3.48
CA TYR A 105 -1.04 3.96 -3.59
C TYR A 105 -0.41 3.55 -4.94
N PHE A 106 0.39 2.48 -4.89
CA PHE A 106 0.97 1.83 -6.07
C PHE A 106 -0.04 0.85 -6.65
N ASP A 107 -0.75 1.25 -7.71
CA ASP A 107 -1.82 0.48 -8.33
C ASP A 107 -1.34 -0.67 -9.23
N TYR A 108 -0.51 -1.57 -8.68
CA TYR A 108 0.05 -2.68 -9.43
C TYR A 108 -1.01 -3.67 -9.95
N VAL A 109 -2.23 -3.68 -9.38
CA VAL A 109 -3.32 -4.56 -9.83
C VAL A 109 -3.87 -4.09 -11.18
N ASN A 110 -4.13 -2.78 -11.35
CA ASN A 110 -4.49 -2.22 -12.66
C ASN A 110 -3.29 -2.24 -13.63
N HIS A 111 -2.07 -1.97 -13.15
CA HIS A 111 -0.88 -2.05 -14.02
C HIS A 111 -0.61 -3.46 -14.54
N ASN A 112 -0.94 -4.49 -13.76
CA ASN A 112 -0.85 -5.88 -14.20
C ASN A 112 -1.74 -6.18 -15.41
N ALA A 113 -2.91 -5.53 -15.54
CA ALA A 113 -3.76 -5.68 -16.72
C ALA A 113 -3.04 -5.22 -18.01
N LYS A 114 -2.21 -4.17 -17.92
CA LYS A 114 -1.37 -3.72 -19.05
C LYS A 114 -0.33 -4.77 -19.42
N TYR A 115 0.23 -5.45 -18.42
CA TYR A 115 1.21 -6.51 -18.63
C TYR A 115 0.59 -7.75 -19.29
N THR A 116 -0.54 -8.22 -18.75
CA THR A 116 -1.24 -9.42 -19.27
C THR A 116 -1.80 -9.20 -20.68
N THR A 117 -2.21 -7.97 -20.99
CA THR A 117 -2.64 -7.56 -22.35
C THR A 117 -1.48 -7.13 -23.26
N ARG A 118 -0.22 -7.28 -22.80
CA ARG A 118 1.02 -7.00 -23.55
C ARG A 118 1.19 -5.54 -24.02
N GLN A 119 0.54 -4.58 -23.35
CA GLN A 119 0.72 -3.16 -23.61
C GLN A 119 2.05 -2.62 -23.01
N CYS A 120 2.69 -3.38 -22.14
CA CYS A 120 4.01 -3.12 -21.55
C CYS A 120 4.73 -4.46 -21.30
N LYS A 121 6.06 -4.41 -21.14
CA LYS A 121 6.92 -5.61 -21.09
C LYS A 121 7.67 -5.81 -19.78
N SER A 122 7.55 -4.90 -18.83
CA SER A 122 8.27 -4.95 -17.55
C SER A 122 7.51 -4.19 -16.47
N ILE A 123 7.89 -4.41 -15.22
CA ILE A 123 7.31 -3.65 -14.10
C ILE A 123 7.51 -2.14 -14.27
N ALA A 124 8.69 -1.74 -14.73
CA ALA A 124 9.01 -0.34 -15.01
C ALA A 124 8.08 0.28 -16.06
N GLU A 125 7.84 -0.43 -17.17
CA GLU A 125 7.01 0.09 -18.26
C GLU A 125 5.53 0.22 -17.85
N CYS A 126 4.99 -0.71 -17.06
CA CYS A 126 3.58 -0.62 -16.68
C CYS A 126 3.33 0.28 -15.46
N SER A 127 4.36 0.54 -14.64
CA SER A 127 4.27 1.31 -13.38
C SER A 127 4.99 2.66 -13.44
N PRO A 128 4.34 3.75 -13.89
CA PRO A 128 4.95 5.07 -13.93
C PRO A 128 5.49 5.54 -12.56
N ILE A 129 4.88 5.11 -11.45
CA ILE A 129 5.32 5.46 -10.09
C ILE A 129 6.79 5.12 -9.83
N LEU A 130 7.29 3.98 -10.32
CA LEU A 130 8.66 3.52 -10.07
C LEU A 130 9.71 4.46 -10.68
N GLY A 131 9.39 5.09 -11.82
CA GLY A 131 10.25 6.06 -12.51
C GLY A 131 9.95 7.52 -12.17
N GLN A 132 8.87 7.80 -11.41
CA GLN A 132 8.52 9.15 -10.99
C GLN A 132 8.89 9.43 -9.53
N LEU A 133 8.95 8.39 -8.69
CA LEU A 133 9.58 8.41 -7.36
C LEU A 133 11.01 7.89 -7.45
N GLY A 134 11.85 8.55 -8.23
CA GLY A 134 13.22 8.13 -8.55
C GLY A 134 13.37 7.91 -10.06
N SER A 135 14.01 6.82 -10.47
CA SER A 135 14.23 6.47 -11.87
C SER A 135 14.17 4.97 -12.12
N PHE A 136 13.99 4.58 -13.39
CA PHE A 136 14.05 3.18 -13.79
C PHE A 136 15.46 2.61 -13.90
N ALA A 137 16.46 3.46 -14.19
CA ALA A 137 17.78 3.01 -14.63
C ALA A 137 18.95 3.91 -14.19
N SER A 138 18.72 5.09 -13.63
CA SER A 138 19.80 5.98 -13.18
C SER A 138 20.40 5.49 -11.87
N GLY A 139 21.69 5.77 -11.68
CA GLY A 139 22.44 5.39 -10.50
C GLY A 139 23.56 4.39 -10.78
N SER A 140 24.47 4.25 -9.82
CA SER A 140 25.61 3.33 -9.90
C SER A 140 25.38 2.12 -9.00
N ARG A 141 25.90 0.95 -9.40
CA ARG A 141 25.83 -0.25 -8.56
C ARG A 141 26.80 -0.13 -7.39
N MET A 142 26.28 -0.21 -6.17
CA MET A 142 27.09 -0.16 -4.96
C MET A 142 26.33 -0.80 -3.79
N THR A 143 27.05 -1.02 -2.69
CA THR A 143 26.48 -1.43 -1.42
C THR A 143 26.38 -0.21 -0.50
N VAL A 144 25.20 0.03 0.06
CA VAL A 144 24.97 1.02 1.12
C VAL A 144 24.59 0.28 2.39
N LYS A 145 25.31 0.54 3.49
CA LYS A 145 24.96 -0.01 4.80
C LYS A 145 23.82 0.80 5.41
N ILE A 146 22.62 0.24 5.51
CA ILE A 146 21.44 0.88 6.09
C ILE A 146 21.15 0.19 7.43
N GLY A 147 21.38 0.90 8.55
CA GLY A 147 21.42 0.27 9.86
C GLY A 147 22.52 -0.80 9.93
N ASP A 148 22.13 -2.04 10.14
CA ASP A 148 23.03 -3.20 10.17
C ASP A 148 23.00 -4.05 8.90
N TYR A 149 22.33 -3.57 7.85
CA TYR A 149 22.12 -4.32 6.62
C TYR A 149 22.94 -3.74 5.46
N ASP A 150 23.74 -4.58 4.83
CA ASP A 150 24.44 -4.26 3.58
C ASP A 150 23.48 -4.42 2.39
N ILE A 151 23.03 -3.31 1.83
CA ILE A 151 22.07 -3.31 0.73
C ILE A 151 22.79 -3.05 -0.58
N TYR A 152 22.94 -4.10 -1.38
CA TYR A 152 23.46 -4.02 -2.73
C TYR A 152 22.35 -3.70 -3.73
N GLY A 153 22.60 -2.75 -4.63
CA GLY A 153 21.67 -2.42 -5.70
C GLY A 153 22.19 -1.29 -6.58
N ARG A 154 21.33 -0.85 -7.52
CA ARG A 154 21.55 0.40 -8.24
C ARG A 154 21.19 1.55 -7.30
N CYS A 155 22.18 2.26 -6.79
CA CYS A 155 21.95 3.40 -5.92
C CYS A 155 21.43 4.58 -6.74
N ASP A 156 20.12 4.74 -6.70
CA ASP A 156 19.39 5.74 -7.47
C ASP A 156 19.38 7.06 -6.71
N ALA A 157 20.00 8.08 -7.32
CA ALA A 157 20.17 9.44 -6.78
C ALA A 157 19.27 10.43 -7.52
N THR A 158 18.08 10.01 -7.94
CA THR A 158 17.10 10.91 -8.58
C THR A 158 15.99 11.29 -7.60
N PRO A 159 15.45 12.52 -7.68
CA PRO A 159 14.40 12.99 -6.78
C PRO A 159 13.18 12.06 -6.64
N PRO A 160 12.80 11.70 -5.40
CA PRO A 160 13.24 12.31 -4.13
C PRO A 160 14.42 11.60 -3.43
N LEU A 161 15.00 10.55 -4.01
CA LEU A 161 15.98 9.65 -3.36
C LEU A 161 17.34 10.30 -3.11
N ASP A 162 17.67 11.35 -3.86
CA ASP A 162 18.87 12.15 -3.66
C ASP A 162 18.89 12.87 -2.30
N HIS A 163 17.76 12.97 -1.60
CA HIS A 163 17.72 13.53 -0.25
C HIS A 163 18.01 12.48 0.83
N TYR A 164 17.93 11.18 0.50
CA TYR A 164 18.08 10.10 1.48
C TYR A 164 19.46 10.07 2.12
N CYS A 165 19.48 9.91 3.44
CA CYS A 165 20.66 9.63 4.24
C CYS A 165 20.35 8.46 5.17
N GLN A 166 21.16 7.40 5.12
CA GLN A 166 20.99 6.20 5.94
C GLN A 166 21.30 6.39 7.43
N HIS A 167 21.88 7.54 7.79
CA HIS A 167 22.13 7.93 9.17
C HIS A 167 21.53 9.31 9.39
N PRO A 168 20.75 9.53 10.46
CA PRO A 168 20.20 10.84 10.76
C PRO A 168 21.32 11.82 11.11
N ALA A 169 21.20 13.07 10.67
CA ALA A 169 22.20 14.13 10.79
C ALA A 169 22.68 14.41 12.24
N THR A 170 21.98 13.90 13.24
CA THR A 170 22.28 14.00 14.67
C THR A 170 23.34 13.02 15.17
N THR A 171 23.77 12.04 14.35
CA THR A 171 24.87 11.13 14.72
C THR A 171 26.22 11.70 14.25
N PRO A 172 27.30 11.65 15.07
CA PRO A 172 28.61 12.21 14.70
C PRO A 172 29.21 11.63 13.40
N THR A 173 28.82 10.42 13.03
CA THR A 173 29.23 9.74 11.79
C THR A 173 28.35 10.06 10.57
N ALA A 174 27.15 10.64 10.75
CA ALA A 174 26.16 10.82 9.68
C ALA A 174 26.62 11.70 8.52
N LYS A 175 27.30 12.83 8.80
CA LYS A 175 27.74 13.74 7.73
C LYS A 175 28.74 13.11 6.76
N LYS A 176 29.52 12.13 7.22
CA LYS A 176 30.52 11.43 6.38
C LYS A 176 29.95 10.23 5.63
N ALA A 177 28.80 9.71 6.05
CA ALA A 177 28.25 8.49 5.50
C ALA A 177 27.06 8.70 4.55
N CYS A 178 26.36 9.85 4.56
CA CYS A 178 25.13 10.02 3.76
C CYS A 178 25.32 9.67 2.26
N ALA A 179 24.65 8.61 1.82
CA ALA A 179 24.78 8.06 0.48
C ALA A 179 24.14 8.96 -0.60
N LYS A 180 23.11 9.75 -0.24
CA LYS A 180 22.34 10.58 -1.18
C LYS A 180 21.77 9.77 -2.36
N CYS A 181 21.40 8.53 -2.08
CA CYS A 181 20.76 7.60 -2.99
C CYS A 181 20.21 6.40 -2.23
N VAL A 182 19.25 5.69 -2.83
CA VAL A 182 18.70 4.43 -2.29
C VAL A 182 19.05 3.28 -3.23
N PRO A 183 19.67 2.18 -2.77
CA PRO A 183 19.91 1.01 -3.61
C PRO A 183 18.59 0.34 -4.03
N ARG A 184 18.33 0.27 -5.33
CA ARG A 184 17.15 -0.35 -5.95
C ARG A 184 17.51 -1.53 -6.84
N GLY A 185 16.53 -2.39 -7.11
CA GLY A 185 16.64 -3.40 -8.16
C GLY A 185 16.73 -2.80 -9.56
N ASP A 186 17.09 -3.64 -10.53
CA ASP A 186 17.17 -3.25 -11.94
C ASP A 186 15.78 -3.26 -12.60
N TYR A 187 14.97 -2.25 -12.32
CA TYR A 187 13.53 -2.21 -12.69
C TYR A 187 13.25 -2.44 -14.17
N THR A 188 14.17 -2.07 -15.06
CA THR A 188 14.01 -2.27 -16.52
C THR A 188 14.01 -3.74 -16.95
N ARG A 189 14.50 -4.65 -16.10
CA ARG A 189 14.62 -6.08 -16.39
C ARG A 189 13.64 -6.95 -15.62
N LEU A 190 12.88 -6.36 -14.71
CA LEU A 190 11.95 -7.07 -13.84
C LEU A 190 10.61 -7.31 -14.55
N GLN A 191 10.08 -8.51 -14.38
CA GLN A 191 8.78 -8.91 -14.91
C GLN A 191 7.71 -8.79 -13.82
N TYR A 192 6.45 -8.64 -14.21
CA TYR A 192 5.35 -8.65 -13.26
C TYR A 192 5.13 -10.05 -12.69
N PRO A 193 5.11 -10.21 -11.35
CA PRO A 193 4.68 -11.46 -10.72
C PRO A 193 3.20 -11.74 -11.03
N THR A 194 2.86 -13.03 -11.13
CA THR A 194 1.48 -13.48 -11.37
C THR A 194 0.57 -13.11 -10.18
N GLU A 195 1.19 -13.09 -9.01
CA GLU A 195 0.71 -12.70 -7.69
C GLU A 195 0.05 -11.32 -7.63
N LEU A 196 0.49 -10.38 -8.47
CA LEU A 196 0.01 -8.99 -8.44
C LEU A 196 -1.24 -8.74 -9.29
N GLY A 197 -1.69 -9.75 -10.05
CA GLY A 197 -2.83 -9.64 -10.95
C GLY A 197 -4.18 -9.77 -10.25
N PHE A 198 -5.23 -9.27 -10.91
CA PHE A 198 -6.60 -9.30 -10.39
C PHE A 198 -7.06 -10.68 -9.90
N THR A 199 -6.78 -11.75 -10.65
CA THR A 199 -7.23 -13.10 -10.27
C THR A 199 -6.57 -13.60 -8.98
N GLY A 200 -5.26 -13.32 -8.79
CA GLY A 200 -4.58 -13.64 -7.54
C GLY A 200 -5.11 -12.82 -6.38
N VAL A 201 -5.19 -11.50 -6.57
CA VAL A 201 -5.69 -10.57 -5.55
C VAL A 201 -7.14 -10.86 -5.16
N LYS A 202 -8.03 -11.18 -6.12
CA LYS A 202 -9.42 -11.56 -5.84
C LYS A 202 -9.48 -12.79 -4.94
N ASP A 203 -8.67 -13.81 -5.24
CA ASP A 203 -8.58 -15.02 -4.43
C ASP A 203 -8.09 -14.72 -3.01
N ASP A 204 -7.06 -13.90 -2.85
CA ASP A 204 -6.53 -13.50 -1.54
C ASP A 204 -7.59 -12.81 -0.67
N LEU A 205 -8.47 -12.00 -1.29
CA LEU A 205 -9.49 -11.23 -0.59
C LEU A 205 -10.72 -12.05 -0.19
N PHE A 206 -11.10 -13.06 -0.97
CA PHE A 206 -12.44 -13.66 -0.88
C PHE A 206 -12.45 -15.17 -0.64
N SER A 207 -11.33 -15.87 -0.74
CA SER A 207 -11.28 -17.33 -0.51
C SER A 207 -11.10 -17.70 0.97
N GLY A 208 -10.59 -16.77 1.80
CA GLY A 208 -10.40 -16.98 3.24
C GLY A 208 -11.70 -16.83 4.06
N PRO A 209 -11.95 -17.67 5.08
CA PRO A 209 -13.18 -17.61 5.88
C PRO A 209 -13.25 -16.38 6.82
N ASP A 210 -12.10 -15.86 7.25
CA ASP A 210 -11.95 -14.83 8.28
C ASP A 210 -10.84 -13.81 7.94
N VAL A 211 -10.71 -12.77 8.77
CA VAL A 211 -9.74 -11.69 8.56
C VAL A 211 -8.29 -12.15 8.73
N ALA A 212 -8.02 -13.15 9.58
CA ALA A 212 -6.68 -13.70 9.75
C ALA A 212 -6.20 -14.39 8.47
N SER A 213 -7.07 -15.19 7.86
CA SER A 213 -6.80 -15.86 6.59
C SER A 213 -6.54 -14.86 5.47
N VAL A 214 -7.36 -13.82 5.37
CA VAL A 214 -7.23 -12.78 4.34
C VAL A 214 -5.98 -11.92 4.56
N ASN A 215 -5.69 -11.48 5.79
CA ASN A 215 -4.48 -10.73 6.10
C ASN A 215 -3.22 -11.55 5.77
N SER A 216 -3.23 -12.85 6.10
CA SER A 216 -2.11 -13.76 5.78
C SER A 216 -1.94 -13.93 4.27
N ALA A 217 -3.04 -14.03 3.51
CA ALA A 217 -3.00 -14.12 2.05
C ALA A 217 -2.43 -12.83 1.42
N ILE A 218 -2.91 -11.66 1.86
CA ILE A 218 -2.40 -10.35 1.41
C ILE A 218 -0.89 -10.22 1.73
N GLU A 219 -0.46 -10.62 2.92
CA GLU A 219 0.96 -10.59 3.31
C GLU A 219 1.81 -11.54 2.45
N ALA A 220 1.36 -12.80 2.32
CA ALA A 220 2.11 -13.84 1.63
C ALA A 220 2.20 -13.61 0.12
N ASN A 221 1.18 -13.02 -0.48
CA ASN A 221 1.02 -12.92 -1.91
C ASN A 221 1.40 -11.50 -2.42
N PRO A 222 0.52 -10.50 -2.52
CA PRO A 222 0.90 -9.22 -3.12
C PRO A 222 1.96 -8.45 -2.33
N HIS A 223 1.97 -8.53 -0.99
CA HIS A 223 2.97 -7.82 -0.18
C HIS A 223 4.40 -8.35 -0.40
N ASN A 224 4.63 -9.64 -0.14
CA ASN A 224 5.95 -10.24 -0.27
C ASN A 224 6.47 -10.19 -1.71
N ASN A 225 5.58 -10.29 -2.72
CA ASN A 225 6.00 -10.31 -4.12
C ASN A 225 6.44 -8.94 -4.63
N VAL A 226 5.85 -7.83 -4.16
CA VAL A 226 6.37 -6.49 -4.49
C VAL A 226 7.74 -6.27 -3.85
N HIS A 227 7.94 -6.65 -2.59
CA HIS A 227 9.24 -6.59 -1.94
C HIS A 227 10.30 -7.44 -2.66
N ASN A 228 9.94 -8.68 -3.01
CA ASN A 228 10.82 -9.59 -3.73
C ASN A 228 11.13 -9.09 -5.14
N VAL A 229 10.15 -8.62 -5.91
CA VAL A 229 10.42 -8.21 -7.30
C VAL A 229 11.28 -6.96 -7.34
N LEU A 230 11.02 -5.95 -6.49
CA LEU A 230 11.73 -4.68 -6.54
C LEU A 230 13.18 -4.77 -6.02
N GLN A 231 13.52 -5.74 -5.16
CA GLN A 231 14.89 -5.98 -4.70
C GLN A 231 15.54 -4.71 -4.06
N GLY A 232 16.87 -4.70 -3.90
CA GLY A 232 17.57 -3.58 -3.25
C GLY A 232 17.04 -3.36 -1.83
N ALA A 233 16.78 -2.09 -1.48
CA ALA A 233 16.14 -1.71 -0.22
C ALA A 233 14.80 -2.42 -0.02
N MET A 234 13.93 -2.42 -1.04
CA MET A 234 12.62 -3.09 -0.98
C MET A 234 12.73 -4.60 -0.72
N GLY A 235 13.86 -5.24 -1.01
CA GLY A 235 14.07 -6.66 -0.77
C GLY A 235 14.41 -7.04 0.68
N ASN A 236 14.62 -6.07 1.58
CA ASN A 236 14.97 -6.32 2.98
C ASN A 236 13.80 -5.98 3.92
N PRO A 237 13.36 -6.90 4.81
CA PRO A 237 12.16 -6.74 5.62
C PRO A 237 12.33 -5.76 6.78
N PHE A 238 13.52 -5.25 7.06
CA PHE A 238 13.75 -4.26 8.10
C PHE A 238 13.92 -2.87 7.52
N VAL A 239 14.62 -2.76 6.38
CA VAL A 239 15.00 -1.47 5.80
C VAL A 239 14.29 -1.11 4.50
N SER A 240 13.28 -1.87 4.08
CA SER A 240 12.45 -1.53 2.93
C SER A 240 11.83 -0.12 2.97
N PRO A 241 11.48 0.49 4.13
CA PRO A 241 11.00 1.87 4.15
C PRO A 241 12.05 2.91 3.76
N SER A 242 13.32 2.54 3.57
CA SER A 242 14.32 3.46 3.00
C SER A 242 13.96 3.89 1.57
N ASP A 243 13.22 3.06 0.85
CA ASP A 243 12.66 3.38 -0.46
C ASP A 243 11.25 4.00 -0.32
N PRO A 244 10.98 5.21 -0.85
CA PRO A 244 9.66 5.84 -0.84
C PRO A 244 8.55 5.00 -1.47
N ILE A 245 8.87 4.06 -2.36
CA ILE A 245 7.90 3.11 -2.93
C ILE A 245 7.26 2.24 -1.84
N PHE A 246 7.94 2.01 -0.71
CA PHE A 246 7.38 1.31 0.45
C PHE A 246 6.03 1.86 0.87
N TYR A 247 5.93 3.19 1.03
CA TYR A 247 4.71 3.81 1.55
C TYR A 247 3.57 3.66 0.56
N SER A 248 3.83 3.81 -0.74
CA SER A 248 2.80 3.58 -1.77
C SER A 248 2.42 2.11 -1.93
N HIS A 249 3.37 1.19 -1.78
CA HIS A 249 3.11 -0.25 -1.74
C HIS A 249 2.20 -0.62 -0.56
N HIS A 250 2.57 -0.22 0.66
CA HIS A 250 1.76 -0.51 1.85
C HIS A 250 0.42 0.23 1.85
N THR A 251 0.31 1.37 1.15
CA THR A 251 -0.99 2.01 0.91
C THR A 251 -1.88 1.15 0.00
N THR A 252 -1.31 0.39 -0.96
CA THR A 252 -2.06 -0.60 -1.74
C THR A 252 -2.48 -1.80 -0.89
N ILE A 253 -1.59 -2.30 -0.03
CA ILE A 253 -1.90 -3.37 0.93
C ILE A 253 -3.05 -2.98 1.85
N ASP A 254 -3.02 -1.76 2.36
CA ASP A 254 -4.10 -1.19 3.16
C ASP A 254 -5.40 -1.09 2.36
N ALA A 255 -5.36 -0.55 1.14
CA ALA A 255 -6.50 -0.49 0.22
C ALA A 255 -7.15 -1.86 -0.02
N LEU A 256 -6.37 -2.92 -0.24
CA LEU A 256 -6.87 -4.28 -0.41
C LEU A 256 -7.64 -4.76 0.83
N ASN A 257 -7.12 -4.50 2.03
CA ASN A 257 -7.85 -4.82 3.26
C ASN A 257 -9.14 -3.99 3.41
N THR A 258 -9.17 -2.72 2.99
CA THR A 258 -10.41 -1.93 3.02
C THR A 258 -11.50 -2.48 2.10
N ILE A 259 -11.12 -3.08 0.96
CA ILE A 259 -12.04 -3.78 0.06
C ILE A 259 -12.63 -5.00 0.77
N PHE A 260 -11.79 -5.84 1.38
CA PHE A 260 -12.25 -6.97 2.19
C PHE A 260 -13.22 -6.50 3.29
N TYR A 261 -12.83 -5.47 4.05
CA TYR A 261 -13.65 -4.95 5.15
C TYR A 261 -15.02 -4.48 4.64
N LYS A 262 -15.08 -3.71 3.53
CA LYS A 262 -16.35 -3.31 2.91
C LYS A 262 -17.19 -4.52 2.51
N CYS A 263 -16.58 -5.53 1.92
CA CYS A 263 -17.29 -6.65 1.32
C CYS A 263 -17.78 -7.69 2.33
N ARG A 264 -17.10 -7.82 3.48
CA ARG A 264 -17.36 -8.92 4.41
C ARG A 264 -17.66 -8.48 5.84
N ALA A 265 -17.22 -7.30 6.26
CA ALA A 265 -17.36 -6.84 7.63
C ALA A 265 -18.30 -5.63 7.78
N LYS A 266 -18.20 -4.63 6.90
CA LYS A 266 -19.01 -3.40 6.97
C LYS A 266 -20.49 -3.75 6.78
N GLY A 267 -21.34 -3.28 7.69
CA GLY A 267 -22.79 -3.56 7.70
C GLY A 267 -23.16 -4.93 8.32
N VAL A 268 -22.20 -5.85 8.47
CA VAL A 268 -22.40 -7.14 9.15
C VAL A 268 -21.93 -7.09 10.60
N VAL A 269 -20.75 -6.51 10.83
CA VAL A 269 -20.15 -6.35 12.16
C VAL A 269 -20.56 -5.00 12.73
N LYS A 270 -21.30 -5.01 13.84
CA LYS A 270 -21.64 -3.76 14.54
C LYS A 270 -20.39 -3.17 15.19
N ALA A 271 -20.38 -1.87 15.42
CA ALA A 271 -19.29 -1.19 16.12
C ALA A 271 -18.95 -1.85 17.48
N SER A 272 -19.97 -2.30 18.22
CA SER A 272 -19.82 -3.02 19.50
C SER A 272 -19.23 -4.43 19.39
N GLU A 273 -19.20 -5.01 18.20
CA GLU A 273 -18.79 -6.39 17.93
C GLU A 273 -17.41 -6.47 17.25
N ARG A 274 -16.82 -5.33 16.85
CA ARG A 274 -15.52 -5.28 16.15
C ARG A 274 -14.40 -5.99 16.93
N ALA A 275 -14.41 -5.91 18.26
CA ALA A 275 -13.38 -6.53 19.09
C ALA A 275 -13.48 -8.07 19.18
N THR A 276 -14.61 -8.67 18.80
CA THR A 276 -14.87 -10.12 18.97
C THR A 276 -15.25 -10.82 17.67
N SER A 277 -15.49 -10.09 16.59
CA SER A 277 -15.82 -10.66 15.28
C SER A 277 -14.57 -11.13 14.55
N ARG A 278 -14.56 -12.40 14.15
CA ARG A 278 -13.54 -13.00 13.25
C ARG A 278 -13.40 -12.31 11.88
N LEU A 279 -14.35 -11.46 11.51
CA LEU A 279 -14.28 -10.66 10.27
C LEU A 279 -13.63 -9.30 10.48
N SER A 280 -13.39 -8.92 11.74
CA SER A 280 -12.82 -7.63 12.14
C SER A 280 -11.45 -7.82 12.77
N PHE A 281 -11.31 -8.74 13.72
CA PHE A 281 -10.04 -9.09 14.35
C PHE A 281 -10.05 -10.53 14.86
N GLU A 282 -8.94 -11.25 14.66
CA GLU A 282 -8.71 -12.59 15.22
C GLU A 282 -7.34 -12.60 15.89
N GLY A 283 -7.28 -13.03 17.15
CA GLY A 283 -6.06 -12.97 17.95
C GLY A 283 -5.03 -14.03 17.58
N CYS A 284 -3.77 -13.80 17.97
CA CYS A 284 -2.67 -14.72 17.80
C CYS A 284 -1.64 -14.57 18.92
N VAL A 285 -0.54 -15.31 18.86
CA VAL A 285 0.60 -15.14 19.78
C VAL A 285 1.71 -14.41 19.05
N VAL A 286 2.18 -13.31 19.62
CA VAL A 286 3.30 -12.51 19.10
C VAL A 286 4.31 -12.33 20.23
N ASN A 287 5.59 -12.53 19.95
CA ASN A 287 6.67 -12.38 20.94
C ASN A 287 6.42 -13.18 22.24
N GLY A 288 5.79 -14.35 22.14
CA GLY A 288 5.45 -15.20 23.29
C GLY A 288 4.25 -14.74 24.14
N ALA A 289 3.55 -13.67 23.74
CA ALA A 289 2.39 -13.14 24.44
C ALA A 289 1.12 -13.20 23.56
N PRO A 290 -0.07 -13.46 24.15
CA PRO A 290 -1.32 -13.40 23.42
C PRO A 290 -1.65 -11.95 23.03
N ILE A 291 -2.02 -11.77 21.77
CA ILE A 291 -2.53 -10.52 21.23
C ILE A 291 -4.05 -10.66 21.07
N THR A 292 -4.76 -9.69 21.65
CA THR A 292 -6.20 -9.55 21.55
C THR A 292 -6.55 -8.27 20.81
N ALA A 293 -7.81 -8.12 20.41
CA ALA A 293 -8.33 -6.90 19.79
C ALA A 293 -8.00 -5.61 20.56
N ASN A 294 -7.93 -5.68 21.90
CA ASN A 294 -7.69 -4.56 22.81
C ASN A 294 -6.20 -4.37 23.18
N SER A 295 -5.33 -5.26 22.71
CA SER A 295 -3.90 -5.12 22.94
C SER A 295 -3.39 -3.84 22.27
N SER A 296 -2.42 -3.18 22.91
CA SER A 296 -1.74 -2.01 22.34
C SER A 296 -0.69 -2.43 21.32
N ILE A 297 -0.51 -1.62 20.29
CA ILE A 297 0.47 -1.84 19.23
C ILE A 297 1.89 -1.60 19.73
N THR A 298 2.78 -2.57 19.54
CA THR A 298 4.22 -2.40 19.76
C THR A 298 4.82 -1.67 18.56
N MET A 299 5.07 -0.39 18.72
CA MET A 299 5.78 0.43 17.74
C MET A 299 6.77 1.32 18.48
N ASN A 300 8.05 1.05 18.30
CA ASN A 300 9.14 1.74 18.99
C ASN A 300 9.99 2.50 17.99
N VAL A 301 10.50 3.67 18.36
CA VAL A 301 11.50 4.42 17.59
C VAL A 301 12.89 4.21 18.21
N ILE A 302 13.91 4.03 17.38
CA ILE A 302 15.29 3.90 17.84
C ILE A 302 15.91 5.29 17.97
N HIS A 303 16.51 5.58 19.12
CA HIS A 303 17.27 6.82 19.35
C HIS A 303 18.74 6.68 18.94
N ALA A 304 19.43 7.82 18.81
CA ALA A 304 20.84 7.86 18.41
C ALA A 304 21.79 7.12 19.38
N ASN A 305 21.40 6.96 20.64
CA ASN A 305 22.11 6.20 21.66
C ASN A 305 21.80 4.68 21.61
N GLY A 306 20.99 4.22 20.65
CA GLY A 306 20.60 2.82 20.47
C GLY A 306 19.40 2.38 21.32
N THR A 307 18.84 3.24 22.19
CA THR A 307 17.67 2.85 22.99
C THR A 307 16.38 2.93 22.18
N SER A 308 15.52 1.94 22.33
CA SER A 308 14.18 1.91 21.75
C SER A 308 13.15 2.47 22.74
N ILE A 309 12.24 3.31 22.26
CA ILE A 309 11.14 3.85 23.07
C ILE A 309 9.84 3.81 22.28
N ASN A 310 8.72 3.51 22.94
CA ASN A 310 7.42 3.49 22.29
C ASN A 310 7.12 4.86 21.64
N VAL A 311 6.58 4.85 20.42
CA VAL A 311 6.34 6.07 19.64
C VAL A 311 5.41 7.05 20.35
N ARG A 312 4.52 6.57 21.23
CA ARG A 312 3.56 7.41 21.97
C ARG A 312 4.14 8.02 23.25
N HIS A 313 5.34 7.60 23.68
CA HIS A 313 5.97 8.20 24.85
C HIS A 313 6.35 9.67 24.56
N PRO A 314 6.09 10.65 25.46
CA PRO A 314 6.39 12.07 25.20
C PRO A 314 7.84 12.36 24.81
N GLY A 315 8.79 11.59 25.37
CA GLY A 315 10.22 11.68 25.04
C GLY A 315 10.65 11.02 23.72
N SER A 316 9.75 10.41 22.95
CA SER A 316 10.09 9.73 21.69
C SER A 316 10.50 10.70 20.58
N GLY A 317 10.04 11.95 20.66
CA GLY A 317 10.19 12.97 19.61
C GLY A 317 9.33 12.73 18.36
N VAL A 318 8.46 11.71 18.39
CA VAL A 318 7.53 11.36 17.31
C VAL A 318 6.09 11.18 17.80
N SER A 319 5.84 11.34 19.10
CA SER A 319 4.55 11.10 19.74
C SER A 319 3.43 11.96 19.17
N GLN A 320 3.75 13.18 18.73
CA GLN A 320 2.81 14.07 18.07
C GLN A 320 2.17 13.48 16.80
N TYR A 321 2.85 12.54 16.11
CA TYR A 321 2.31 11.93 14.89
C TYR A 321 1.30 10.81 15.17
N PHE A 322 1.32 10.27 16.39
CA PHE A 322 0.51 9.12 16.79
C PHE A 322 -0.55 9.47 17.84
N HIS A 323 -0.50 10.64 18.47
CA HIS A 323 -1.36 11.04 19.58
C HIS A 323 -2.85 10.69 19.37
N ASP A 324 -3.42 11.12 18.23
CA ASP A 324 -4.84 10.91 17.90
C ASP A 324 -5.11 9.65 17.08
N VAL A 325 -4.09 8.81 16.83
CA VAL A 325 -4.26 7.56 16.11
C VAL A 325 -4.76 6.50 17.10
N PRO A 326 -5.78 5.70 16.78
CA PRO A 326 -6.28 4.67 17.68
C PRO A 326 -5.17 3.70 18.17
N THR A 327 -5.30 3.21 19.40
CA THR A 327 -4.25 2.45 20.09
C THR A 327 -4.47 0.94 20.06
N SER A 328 -5.72 0.50 19.87
CA SER A 328 -6.12 -0.91 19.87
C SER A 328 -6.40 -1.39 18.46
N TYR A 329 -6.09 -2.66 18.17
CA TYR A 329 -6.22 -3.21 16.81
C TYR A 329 -7.64 -3.14 16.24
N TYR A 330 -8.67 -3.40 17.04
CA TYR A 330 -10.06 -3.36 16.55
C TYR A 330 -10.51 -1.96 16.11
N GLN A 331 -9.88 -0.90 16.63
CA GLN A 331 -10.19 0.48 16.26
C GLN A 331 -9.55 0.86 14.93
N LEU A 332 -8.61 0.05 14.43
CA LEU A 332 -7.92 0.28 13.16
C LEU A 332 -8.54 -0.53 12.02
N THR A 333 -9.64 -1.25 12.23
CA THR A 333 -10.19 -2.15 11.20
C THR A 333 -10.89 -1.38 10.08
N ASP A 334 -11.42 -0.20 10.37
CA ASP A 334 -12.16 0.66 9.45
C ASP A 334 -11.39 1.96 9.20
N ASN A 335 -10.88 2.15 7.99
CA ASN A 335 -10.10 3.34 7.63
C ASN A 335 -10.93 4.63 7.65
N THR A 336 -12.25 4.51 7.58
CA THR A 336 -13.17 5.66 7.58
C THR A 336 -13.56 6.11 9.00
N ASP A 337 -13.17 5.34 10.03
CA ASP A 337 -13.55 5.54 11.43
C ASP A 337 -12.32 5.54 12.36
N LEU A 338 -11.38 6.45 12.09
CA LEU A 338 -10.13 6.68 12.83
C LEU A 338 -10.08 8.08 13.48
N GLY A 339 -11.24 8.72 13.68
CA GLY A 339 -11.33 10.08 14.20
C GLY A 339 -10.77 11.13 13.23
N THR A 340 -9.93 12.05 13.72
CA THR A 340 -9.29 13.10 12.89
C THR A 340 -8.30 12.54 11.86
N ASN A 341 -7.99 11.25 11.96
CA ASN A 341 -7.10 10.51 11.08
C ASN A 341 -7.84 9.66 10.04
N SER A 342 -9.18 9.70 9.99
CA SER A 342 -9.95 8.97 8.97
C SER A 342 -9.57 9.40 7.56
N TYR A 343 -9.57 8.45 6.64
CA TYR A 343 -9.28 8.68 5.23
C TYR A 343 -10.11 7.77 4.32
N SER A 344 -10.30 8.19 3.07
CA SER A 344 -10.97 7.42 2.02
C SER A 344 -9.97 6.96 0.96
N TYR A 345 -10.29 5.85 0.31
CA TYR A 345 -9.70 5.45 -0.96
C TYR A 345 -10.58 5.86 -2.14
N GLN A 346 -9.94 6.30 -3.22
CA GLN A 346 -10.53 6.37 -4.55
C GLN A 346 -10.04 5.18 -5.39
N PHE A 347 -10.96 4.33 -5.82
CA PHE A 347 -10.68 3.15 -6.64
C PHE A 347 -11.07 3.35 -8.11
N ALA A 348 -10.34 2.70 -9.01
CA ALA A 348 -10.62 2.68 -10.44
C ALA A 348 -10.32 1.29 -11.04
N GLY A 349 -10.79 1.05 -12.27
CA GLY A 349 -10.50 -0.18 -13.02
C GLY A 349 -10.86 -1.44 -12.24
N VAL A 350 -9.97 -2.42 -12.22
CA VAL A 350 -10.22 -3.71 -11.57
C VAL A 350 -10.30 -3.61 -10.04
N MET A 351 -9.65 -2.61 -9.43
CA MET A 351 -9.80 -2.33 -7.99
C MET A 351 -11.19 -1.78 -7.65
N ALA A 352 -11.77 -0.95 -8.52
CA ALA A 352 -13.15 -0.50 -8.37
C ALA A 352 -14.14 -1.65 -8.54
N ASP A 353 -13.87 -2.59 -9.44
CA ASP A 353 -14.68 -3.79 -9.61
C ASP A 353 -14.64 -4.69 -8.36
N LEU A 354 -13.46 -4.94 -7.78
CA LEU A 354 -13.32 -5.66 -6.50
C LEU A 354 -14.10 -4.98 -5.38
N TYR A 355 -13.98 -3.65 -5.25
CA TYR A 355 -14.69 -2.88 -4.24
C TYR A 355 -16.21 -2.94 -4.43
N THR A 356 -16.67 -2.84 -5.68
CA THR A 356 -18.10 -2.77 -6.01
C THR A 356 -18.76 -4.13 -5.84
N ASN A 357 -18.21 -5.14 -6.51
CA ASN A 357 -18.84 -6.44 -6.74
C ASN A 357 -18.34 -7.54 -5.79
N CYS A 358 -17.32 -7.27 -4.97
CA CYS A 358 -16.82 -8.21 -3.96
C CYS A 358 -16.45 -9.58 -4.58
N SER A 359 -16.92 -10.70 -4.02
CA SER A 359 -16.65 -12.03 -4.57
C SER A 359 -17.20 -12.23 -5.99
N LEU A 360 -18.18 -11.41 -6.42
CA LEU A 360 -18.77 -11.46 -7.77
C LEU A 360 -17.99 -10.61 -8.80
N ALA A 361 -16.92 -9.92 -8.40
CA ALA A 361 -16.06 -9.16 -9.30
C ALA A 361 -15.52 -10.04 -10.45
N GLY A 362 -15.28 -9.46 -11.62
CA GLY A 362 -14.70 -10.17 -12.76
C GLY A 362 -15.71 -10.83 -13.72
N GLY A 363 -16.97 -10.37 -13.73
CA GLY A 363 -17.99 -10.84 -14.69
C GLY A 363 -18.86 -11.99 -14.19
N LEU A 364 -18.79 -12.38 -12.91
CA LEU A 364 -19.77 -13.30 -12.32
C LEU A 364 -21.14 -12.64 -12.12
N THR A 365 -21.21 -11.31 -12.15
CA THR A 365 -22.47 -10.55 -12.22
C THR A 365 -22.90 -10.33 -13.67
N THR A 366 -24.21 -10.11 -13.89
CA THR A 366 -24.79 -9.83 -15.21
C THR A 366 -24.47 -8.44 -15.76
N LYS A 367 -23.71 -7.59 -15.04
CA LYS A 367 -23.47 -6.18 -15.39
C LYS A 367 -22.05 -6.00 -15.91
N THR A 368 -21.89 -5.94 -17.23
CA THR A 368 -20.58 -6.09 -17.90
C THR A 368 -19.85 -4.79 -18.25
N ASN A 369 -20.37 -3.60 -17.94
CA ASN A 369 -19.74 -2.35 -18.40
C ASN A 369 -19.42 -1.40 -17.24
N LEU A 370 -18.15 -1.01 -17.08
CA LEU A 370 -17.67 -0.04 -16.06
C LEU A 370 -18.43 1.30 -16.11
N ARG A 371 -18.89 1.71 -17.29
CA ARG A 371 -19.72 2.91 -17.49
C ARG A 371 -21.13 2.74 -16.92
N GLN A 372 -21.66 1.53 -16.96
CA GLN A 372 -23.00 1.18 -16.46
C GLN A 372 -22.99 0.85 -14.96
N LEU A 373 -21.85 0.40 -14.43
CA LEU A 373 -21.60 0.26 -12.98
C LEU A 373 -21.71 1.59 -12.22
N ALA A 374 -21.40 2.71 -12.87
CA ALA A 374 -21.53 4.04 -12.29
C ALA A 374 -22.97 4.59 -12.29
N ASP A 375 -23.79 4.15 -13.25
CA ASP A 375 -25.13 4.70 -13.47
C ASP A 375 -26.26 3.86 -12.81
N GLU A 376 -26.00 2.64 -12.32
CA GLU A 376 -27.07 1.70 -11.90
C GLU A 376 -26.86 0.95 -10.57
N ILE A 377 -25.79 1.20 -9.81
CA ILE A 377 -25.60 0.61 -8.47
C ILE A 377 -25.35 1.76 -7.48
N ASP A 378 -25.84 1.63 -6.25
CA ASP A 378 -25.55 2.51 -5.10
C ASP A 378 -24.07 2.41 -4.68
N VAL A 379 -23.15 2.63 -5.63
CA VAL A 379 -21.71 2.63 -5.41
C VAL A 379 -21.30 4.06 -5.09
N PRO A 380 -20.64 4.27 -3.94
CA PRO A 380 -20.10 5.58 -3.60
C PRO A 380 -19.22 6.15 -4.72
N MET A 381 -19.52 7.37 -5.16
CA MET A 381 -18.73 8.18 -6.10
C MET A 381 -18.04 9.37 -5.44
N THR A 382 -18.33 9.60 -4.16
CA THR A 382 -17.82 10.71 -3.34
C THR A 382 -17.29 10.18 -2.02
N PRO A 383 -16.32 10.89 -1.40
CA PRO A 383 -15.72 10.46 -0.14
C PRO A 383 -16.69 10.53 1.05
N ARG A 384 -17.87 11.13 0.91
CA ARG A 384 -18.92 11.16 1.93
C ARG A 384 -20.23 10.60 1.38
N ASP A 385 -21.00 9.95 2.25
CA ASP A 385 -22.36 9.46 1.96
C ASP A 385 -23.42 10.54 2.17
N ALA A 386 -24.70 10.18 2.01
CA ALA A 386 -25.82 11.09 2.18
C ALA A 386 -25.99 11.60 3.64
N ASN A 387 -25.46 10.88 4.63
CA ASN A 387 -25.45 11.28 6.04
C ASN A 387 -24.22 12.14 6.39
N GLY A 388 -23.29 12.29 5.45
CA GLY A 388 -22.03 12.99 5.65
C GLY A 388 -20.93 12.10 6.24
N ASP A 389 -21.15 10.79 6.38
CA ASP A 389 -20.15 9.86 6.90
C ASP A 389 -19.08 9.57 5.84
N LEU A 390 -17.82 9.44 6.26
CA LEU A 390 -16.72 9.18 5.35
C LEU A 390 -16.83 7.76 4.77
N GLN A 391 -16.54 7.62 3.48
CA GLN A 391 -16.58 6.35 2.76
C GLN A 391 -15.51 6.26 1.66
N ASN A 392 -15.08 5.03 1.37
CA ASN A 392 -14.30 4.75 0.17
C ASN A 392 -15.22 4.81 -1.06
N PHE A 393 -14.67 5.17 -2.22
CA PHE A 393 -15.47 5.43 -3.40
C PHE A 393 -14.74 5.04 -4.69
N VAL A 394 -15.49 4.96 -5.78
CA VAL A 394 -14.96 4.59 -7.10
C VAL A 394 -14.98 5.79 -8.05
N THR A 395 -14.28 5.64 -9.17
CA THR A 395 -14.38 6.56 -10.30
C THR A 395 -14.44 5.77 -11.60
N ALA A 396 -15.17 6.29 -12.58
CA ALA A 396 -15.31 5.71 -13.92
C ALA A 396 -14.03 5.85 -14.79
N LYS A 397 -12.84 5.90 -14.20
CA LYS A 397 -11.60 6.01 -14.98
C LYS A 397 -11.36 4.72 -15.75
N HIS A 398 -11.37 4.84 -17.07
CA HIS A 398 -11.19 3.76 -18.02
C HIS A 398 -9.72 3.61 -18.44
N ASP A 399 -9.29 2.35 -18.57
CA ASP A 399 -8.00 1.98 -19.15
C ASP A 399 -8.26 0.81 -20.11
N THR A 400 -7.86 0.96 -21.38
CA THR A 400 -8.15 -0.04 -22.41
C THR A 400 -7.57 -1.42 -22.10
N ALA A 401 -6.47 -1.50 -21.33
CA ALA A 401 -5.92 -2.78 -20.88
C ALA A 401 -6.83 -3.45 -19.86
N VAL A 402 -7.41 -2.66 -18.95
CA VAL A 402 -8.39 -3.14 -17.97
C VAL A 402 -9.64 -3.62 -18.68
N ASP A 403 -10.17 -2.85 -19.63
CA ASP A 403 -11.35 -3.24 -20.41
C ASP A 403 -11.11 -4.54 -21.18
N ALA A 404 -9.95 -4.69 -21.83
CA ALA A 404 -9.58 -5.90 -22.54
C ALA A 404 -9.43 -7.12 -21.61
N TYR A 405 -8.79 -6.94 -20.44
CA TYR A 405 -8.66 -8.00 -19.44
C TYR A 405 -10.03 -8.44 -18.91
N MET A 406 -10.91 -7.49 -18.59
CA MET A 406 -12.24 -7.77 -18.06
C MET A 406 -13.16 -8.40 -19.10
N SER A 407 -13.06 -7.99 -20.38
CA SER A 407 -13.76 -8.64 -21.49
C SER A 407 -13.35 -10.09 -21.61
N TRP A 408 -12.05 -10.37 -21.68
CA TRP A 408 -11.51 -11.73 -21.75
C TRP A 408 -11.98 -12.59 -20.57
N ARG A 409 -11.97 -12.03 -19.36
CA ARG A 409 -12.43 -12.75 -18.18
C ARG A 409 -13.93 -13.05 -18.23
N THR A 410 -14.73 -12.11 -18.71
CA THR A 410 -16.19 -12.29 -18.88
C THR A 410 -16.49 -13.40 -19.89
N ASP A 411 -15.71 -13.49 -20.98
CA ASP A 411 -15.84 -14.59 -21.95
C ASP A 411 -15.55 -15.96 -21.31
N LEU A 412 -14.55 -16.05 -20.43
CA LEU A 412 -14.27 -17.27 -19.66
C LEU A 412 -15.38 -17.61 -18.67
N VAL A 413 -15.97 -16.60 -18.02
CA VAL A 413 -17.14 -16.81 -17.16
C VAL A 413 -18.30 -17.36 -17.98
N ALA A 414 -18.61 -16.76 -19.14
CA ALA A 414 -19.67 -17.21 -20.04
C ALA A 414 -19.44 -18.66 -20.49
N ALA A 415 -18.23 -19.00 -20.92
CA ALA A 415 -17.87 -20.37 -21.30
C ALA A 415 -18.06 -21.36 -20.13
N GLY A 416 -17.70 -20.95 -18.91
CA GLY A 416 -17.94 -21.75 -17.71
C GLY A 416 -19.43 -21.95 -17.39
N ARG A 417 -20.26 -20.92 -17.62
CA ARG A 417 -21.73 -21.01 -17.48
C ARG A 417 -22.34 -21.95 -18.51
N ASP A 418 -21.90 -21.88 -19.77
CA ASP A 418 -22.33 -22.79 -20.85
C ASP A 418 -21.96 -24.24 -20.53
N ALA A 419 -20.83 -24.45 -19.84
CA ALA A 419 -20.40 -25.75 -19.32
C ALA A 419 -21.10 -26.19 -18.02
N LEU A 420 -22.08 -25.43 -17.53
CA LEU A 420 -22.83 -25.67 -16.28
C LEU A 420 -21.93 -25.75 -15.02
N PHE A 421 -20.81 -25.01 -15.00
CA PHE A 421 -19.95 -24.92 -13.83
C PHE A 421 -20.55 -24.00 -12.77
N SER A 422 -20.34 -24.34 -11.49
CA SER A 422 -20.59 -23.42 -10.39
C SER A 422 -19.61 -22.24 -10.42
N ASP A 423 -19.98 -21.12 -9.80
CA ASP A 423 -19.13 -19.92 -9.70
C ASP A 423 -17.74 -20.24 -9.17
N ASP A 424 -17.66 -21.03 -8.08
CA ASP A 424 -16.38 -21.46 -7.49
C ASP A 424 -15.53 -22.27 -8.48
N LYS A 425 -16.18 -23.13 -9.28
CA LYS A 425 -15.47 -23.91 -10.30
C LYS A 425 -15.01 -23.00 -11.45
N ILE A 426 -15.83 -22.06 -11.90
CA ILE A 426 -15.46 -21.07 -12.93
C ILE A 426 -14.23 -20.27 -12.47
N GLU A 427 -14.23 -19.78 -11.24
CA GLU A 427 -13.10 -19.06 -10.65
C GLU A 427 -11.84 -19.92 -10.57
N ALA A 428 -11.97 -21.18 -10.14
CA ALA A 428 -10.86 -22.12 -10.10
C ALA A 428 -10.26 -22.37 -11.49
N GLU A 429 -11.09 -22.55 -12.53
CA GLU A 429 -10.60 -22.73 -13.89
C GLU A 429 -9.97 -21.45 -14.46
N ILE A 430 -10.56 -20.27 -14.25
CA ILE A 430 -9.95 -18.99 -14.63
C ILE A 430 -8.59 -18.82 -13.97
N TYR A 431 -8.45 -19.20 -12.70
CA TYR A 431 -7.18 -19.16 -11.98
C TYR A 431 -6.10 -20.01 -12.68
N LYS A 432 -6.43 -21.25 -13.06
CA LYS A 432 -5.51 -22.12 -13.81
C LYS A 432 -5.15 -21.52 -15.18
N VAL A 433 -6.12 -20.98 -15.90
CA VAL A 433 -5.88 -20.33 -17.20
C VAL A 433 -4.93 -19.14 -17.06
N VAL A 434 -5.11 -18.29 -16.05
CA VAL A 434 -4.18 -17.17 -15.76
C VAL A 434 -2.78 -17.68 -15.47
N VAL A 435 -2.63 -18.67 -14.58
CA VAL A 435 -1.33 -19.28 -14.23
C VAL A 435 -0.63 -19.84 -15.47
N MET A 436 -1.35 -20.55 -16.32
CA MET A 436 -0.80 -21.08 -17.56
C MET A 436 -0.46 -20.01 -18.59
N TYR A 437 -1.26 -18.94 -18.68
CA TYR A 437 -0.95 -17.79 -19.53
C TYR A 437 0.35 -17.11 -19.10
N TYR A 438 0.57 -16.92 -17.79
CA TYR A 438 1.86 -16.45 -17.30
C TYR A 438 2.99 -17.40 -17.64
N SER A 439 2.81 -18.70 -17.37
CA SER A 439 3.84 -19.73 -17.61
C SER A 439 4.26 -19.86 -19.08
N LYS A 440 3.32 -19.77 -20.02
CA LYS A 440 3.55 -20.10 -21.44
C LYS A 440 3.62 -18.89 -22.35
N CYS A 441 2.99 -17.78 -21.99
CA CYS A 441 2.79 -16.66 -22.89
C CYS A 441 3.49 -15.38 -22.44
N LEU A 442 3.68 -15.15 -21.14
CA LEU A 442 4.29 -13.93 -20.63
C LEU A 442 5.76 -14.16 -20.22
N PRO A 443 6.64 -13.17 -20.41
CA PRO A 443 7.97 -13.22 -19.84
C PRO A 443 7.93 -13.36 -18.31
N GLY A 444 9.01 -13.87 -17.71
CA GLY A 444 9.11 -14.06 -16.26
C GLY A 444 8.41 -15.33 -15.73
N GLY A 445 7.32 -15.76 -16.36
CA GLY A 445 6.62 -16.99 -16.00
C GLY A 445 5.98 -16.94 -14.62
N VAL A 446 5.80 -18.11 -14.02
CA VAL A 446 5.35 -18.29 -12.63
C VAL A 446 6.54 -18.82 -11.85
N VAL A 447 7.03 -18.03 -10.90
CA VAL A 447 8.26 -18.33 -10.15
C VAL A 447 8.02 -18.12 -8.67
N ASP A 448 8.52 -19.06 -7.86
CA ASP A 448 8.46 -18.94 -6.42
C ASP A 448 9.48 -17.91 -5.89
N LEU A 449 9.27 -17.46 -4.66
CA LEU A 449 10.23 -16.61 -3.95
C LEU A 449 11.57 -17.35 -3.81
N LYS A 450 12.68 -16.63 -4.04
CA LYS A 450 14.03 -17.20 -3.92
C LYS A 450 14.26 -17.73 -2.49
N PRO A 451 14.99 -18.84 -2.30
CA PRO A 451 15.26 -19.38 -0.96
C PRO A 451 15.87 -18.36 0.02
N GLN A 452 16.77 -17.50 -0.47
CA GLN A 452 17.38 -16.43 0.33
C GLN A 452 16.34 -15.39 0.79
N PHE A 453 15.40 -15.03 -0.09
CA PHE A 453 14.29 -14.14 0.26
C PHE A 453 13.37 -14.81 1.28
N LYS A 454 12.97 -16.06 1.05
CA LYS A 454 12.14 -16.83 2.00
C LYS A 454 12.77 -16.91 3.38
N SER A 455 14.07 -17.20 3.45
CA SER A 455 14.82 -17.24 4.72
C SER A 455 14.82 -15.87 5.41
N LEU A 456 15.11 -14.79 4.69
CA LEU A 456 15.18 -13.45 5.25
C LEU A 456 13.80 -12.95 5.72
N TRP A 457 12.74 -13.26 4.98
CA TRP A 457 11.36 -12.83 5.24
C TRP A 457 10.56 -13.82 6.10
N ARG A 458 11.18 -14.92 6.53
CA ARG A 458 10.55 -16.00 7.33
C ARG A 458 9.36 -16.67 6.62
N VAL A 459 9.33 -16.64 5.29
CA VAL A 459 8.27 -17.26 4.48
C VAL A 459 8.52 -18.76 4.36
N GLN A 460 7.55 -19.57 4.78
CA GLN A 460 7.63 -21.04 4.73
C GLN A 460 6.81 -21.66 3.60
N THR A 461 5.90 -20.89 3.01
CA THR A 461 4.94 -21.40 2.02
C THR A 461 5.44 -21.20 0.60
N THR A 462 4.85 -21.96 -0.32
CA THR A 462 4.97 -21.77 -1.78
C THR A 462 3.72 -21.06 -2.27
N SER A 463 3.82 -20.12 -3.21
CA SER A 463 2.64 -19.40 -3.69
C SER A 463 1.62 -20.35 -4.34
N LYS A 464 0.34 -20.03 -4.24
CA LYS A 464 -0.75 -20.85 -4.81
C LYS A 464 -0.59 -20.96 -6.33
N GLN A 465 -0.08 -19.93 -6.99
CA GLN A 465 0.22 -19.89 -8.42
C GLN A 465 1.24 -20.96 -8.81
N VAL A 466 2.31 -21.11 -8.04
CA VAL A 466 3.32 -22.16 -8.26
C VAL A 466 2.74 -23.55 -7.99
N GLN A 467 1.93 -23.71 -6.93
CA GLN A 467 1.26 -24.98 -6.63
C GLN A 467 0.31 -25.40 -7.76
N VAL A 468 -0.50 -24.46 -8.26
CA VAL A 468 -1.43 -24.66 -9.38
C VAL A 468 -0.66 -24.99 -10.66
N LEU A 469 0.45 -24.30 -10.95
CA LEU A 469 1.27 -24.63 -12.12
C LEU A 469 1.79 -26.06 -12.06
N ASN A 470 2.34 -26.48 -10.90
CA ASN A 470 2.84 -27.84 -10.73
C ASN A 470 1.73 -28.88 -10.93
N ALA A 471 0.56 -28.64 -10.35
CA ALA A 471 -0.59 -29.54 -10.48
C ALA A 471 -1.13 -29.65 -11.93
N ILE A 472 -1.02 -28.58 -12.72
CA ILE A 472 -1.35 -28.63 -14.15
C ILE A 472 -0.30 -29.44 -14.92
N LEU A 473 0.99 -29.23 -14.63
CA LEU A 473 2.10 -29.88 -15.33
C LEU A 473 2.25 -31.37 -15.01
N ASP A 474 1.90 -31.80 -13.80
CA ASP A 474 1.90 -33.22 -13.40
C ASP A 474 0.59 -33.96 -13.73
N GLY A 475 -0.42 -33.23 -14.21
CA GLY A 475 -1.71 -33.78 -14.62
C GLY A 475 -2.70 -34.03 -13.48
N SER A 476 -2.40 -33.64 -12.24
CA SER A 476 -3.31 -33.78 -11.10
C SER A 476 -4.46 -32.77 -11.11
N ALA A 477 -4.32 -31.64 -11.81
CA ALA A 477 -5.36 -30.62 -11.96
C ALA A 477 -5.36 -30.00 -13.38
N PRO A 478 -5.82 -30.73 -14.42
CA PRO A 478 -5.90 -30.19 -15.78
C PRO A 478 -6.88 -29.00 -15.88
N ILE A 479 -6.72 -28.20 -16.93
CA ILE A 479 -7.65 -27.13 -17.33
C ILE A 479 -8.82 -27.74 -18.10
#